data_AF-A0A0N0NSH1-F1
#
_entry.id   AF-A0A0N0NSH1-F1
#
_cell.length_a   1.000
_cell.length_b   1.000
_cell.length_c   1.000
_cell.angle_alpha   90.00
_cell.angle_beta   90.00
_cell.angle_gamma   90.00
#
_symmetry.space_group_name_H-M   'P 1'
#
loop_
_entity.id
_entity.type
_entity.pdbx_description
1 polymer ?
#
loop_
_entity_poly.entity_id
_entity_poly.type
_entity_poly.pdbx_seq_one_letter_code
_entity_poly.pdbx_strand_id
1 'polypeptide(L)'
;MVTSLQELEERIGALTDQNSTSPTVPGVVLLATNSSPNTEPHVFTTGIASVSPDRTPSPPLAPTSTLWFASATKLLTSIAALQLVERNLWSLDRPVADALPELGQLRELTLFNNAGQAIYADGPPEGARITLRHLLTHTSGMAYDFLNPKLMQWWKAHSAAEGRDMRAEAAGTILEGYGHPLVREPGTGWEYSPSIDWAGTLVAKLHGDEPVTSGRRFNGKF
;
A
#
# COMPACT_ATOMS: atom_id res chain seq x y z
N MET A 1 -4.08 -21.45 26.30
CA MET A 1 -4.29 -19.99 26.20
C MET A 1 -3.20 -19.33 27.01
N VAL A 2 -2.63 -18.22 26.53
CA VAL A 2 -1.64 -17.45 27.30
C VAL A 2 -2.33 -16.81 28.49
N THR A 3 -1.76 -16.93 29.67
CA THR A 3 -2.37 -16.49 30.93
C THR A 3 -1.72 -15.24 31.53
N SER A 4 -0.54 -14.85 31.04
CA SER A 4 0.17 -13.64 31.48
C SER A 4 1.00 -13.02 30.34
N LEU A 5 1.40 -11.76 30.51
CA LEU A 5 2.29 -11.08 29.58
C LEU A 5 3.68 -11.74 29.54
N GLN A 6 4.21 -12.15 30.69
CA GLN A 6 5.48 -12.88 30.75
C GLN A 6 5.43 -14.19 29.97
N GLU A 7 4.35 -14.97 30.10
CA GLU A 7 4.18 -16.19 29.32
C GLU A 7 4.09 -15.90 27.81
N LEU A 8 3.50 -14.76 27.40
CA LEU A 8 3.52 -14.33 26.00
C LEU A 8 4.94 -14.05 25.52
N GLU A 9 5.70 -13.27 26.28
CA GLU A 9 7.07 -12.86 25.97
C GLU A 9 8.01 -14.07 25.88
N GLU A 10 7.91 -15.01 26.83
CA GLU A 10 8.69 -16.26 26.81
C GLU A 10 8.39 -17.08 25.55
N ARG A 11 7.11 -17.20 25.18
CA ARG A 11 6.69 -17.90 23.95
C ARG A 11 7.19 -17.20 22.69
N ILE A 12 7.17 -15.87 22.63
CA ILE A 12 7.71 -15.12 21.49
C ILE A 12 9.24 -15.24 21.45
N GLY A 13 9.92 -15.14 22.59
CA GLY A 13 11.37 -15.30 22.73
C GLY A 13 11.86 -16.63 22.16
N ALA A 14 11.15 -17.71 22.48
CA ALA A 14 11.44 -19.05 21.95
C ALA A 14 11.35 -19.14 20.42
N LEU A 15 10.50 -18.34 19.76
CA LEU A 15 10.40 -18.31 18.28
C LEU A 15 11.62 -17.66 17.62
N THR A 16 12.35 -16.84 18.37
CA THR A 16 13.50 -16.04 17.89
C THR A 16 14.84 -16.54 18.42
N ASP A 17 14.86 -17.65 19.16
CA ASP A 17 16.10 -18.19 19.74
C ASP A 17 17.07 -18.61 18.65
N GLN A 18 18.16 -17.85 18.50
CA GLN A 18 19.19 -18.10 17.49
C GLN A 18 20.07 -19.31 17.83
N ASN A 19 20.01 -19.83 19.05
CA ASN A 19 20.65 -21.09 19.42
C ASN A 19 19.79 -22.32 19.09
N SER A 20 18.51 -22.11 18.73
CA SER A 20 17.67 -23.16 18.18
C SER A 20 18.21 -23.60 16.83
N THR A 21 18.10 -24.89 16.51
CA THR A 21 18.45 -25.42 15.19
C THR A 21 17.52 -24.91 14.08
N SER A 22 16.36 -24.34 14.44
CA SER A 22 15.37 -23.78 13.53
C SER A 22 14.60 -22.62 14.18
N PRO A 23 15.17 -21.41 14.32
CA PRO A 23 14.39 -20.23 14.69
C PRO A 23 13.24 -20.03 13.69
N THR A 24 12.05 -19.72 14.19
CA THR A 24 10.86 -19.57 13.34
C THR A 24 10.84 -18.21 12.65
N VAL A 25 11.27 -17.15 13.35
CA VAL A 25 11.43 -15.81 12.78
C VAL A 25 12.73 -15.17 13.29
N PRO A 26 13.36 -14.23 12.55
CA PRO A 26 14.63 -13.64 12.96
C PRO A 26 14.55 -12.81 14.25
N GLY A 27 13.48 -12.04 14.39
CA GLY A 27 13.28 -11.15 15.53
C GLY A 27 11.85 -10.60 15.56
N VAL A 28 11.43 -10.14 16.73
CA VAL A 28 10.11 -9.54 16.96
C VAL A 28 10.25 -8.27 17.78
N VAL A 29 9.49 -7.23 17.40
CA VAL A 29 9.19 -6.06 18.23
C VAL A 29 7.69 -6.09 18.51
N LEU A 30 7.32 -6.10 19.78
CA LEU A 30 5.95 -6.00 20.25
C LEU A 30 5.82 -4.68 21.03
N LEU A 31 4.80 -3.90 20.67
CA LEU A 31 4.45 -2.66 21.35
C LEU A 31 2.97 -2.68 21.69
N ALA A 32 2.62 -2.39 22.94
CA ALA A 32 1.26 -2.25 23.41
C ALA A 32 1.11 -1.02 24.29
N THR A 33 0.05 -0.25 24.10
CA THR A 33 -0.27 0.92 24.92
C THR A 33 -1.78 1.11 25.00
N ASN A 34 -2.22 2.07 25.82
CA ASN A 34 -3.62 2.47 25.93
C ASN A 34 -3.76 3.98 25.62
N SER A 35 -4.97 4.53 25.74
CA SER A 35 -5.25 5.94 25.45
C SER A 35 -4.83 6.91 26.55
N SER A 36 -4.33 6.43 27.69
CA SER A 36 -3.88 7.28 28.79
C SER A 36 -2.57 7.97 28.42
N PRO A 37 -2.50 9.31 28.49
CA PRO A 37 -1.32 10.07 28.06
C PRO A 37 -0.08 9.82 28.94
N ASN A 38 -0.26 9.23 30.12
CA ASN A 38 0.79 8.99 31.10
C ASN A 38 1.18 7.50 31.21
N THR A 39 0.62 6.63 30.37
CA THR A 39 1.02 5.22 30.34
C THR A 39 2.18 5.04 29.38
N GLU A 40 3.34 4.68 29.93
CA GLU A 40 4.47 4.24 29.12
C GLU A 40 4.06 2.99 28.31
N PRO A 41 4.36 2.96 27.00
CA PRO A 41 4.06 1.79 26.19
C PRO A 41 4.86 0.59 26.72
N HIS A 42 4.21 -0.56 26.80
CA HIS A 42 4.91 -1.81 26.97
C HIS A 42 5.63 -2.14 25.67
N VAL A 43 6.94 -2.36 25.77
CA VAL A 43 7.81 -2.66 24.63
C VAL A 43 8.60 -3.93 24.94
N PHE A 44 8.44 -4.93 24.10
CA PHE A 44 9.19 -6.19 24.16
C PHE A 44 9.89 -6.43 22.83
N THR A 45 11.18 -6.74 22.87
CA THR A 45 11.98 -7.03 21.68
C THR A 45 12.83 -8.27 21.90
N THR A 46 12.93 -9.12 20.87
CA THR A 46 13.73 -10.33 20.92
C THR A 46 14.27 -10.69 19.54
N GLY A 47 15.38 -11.44 19.49
CA GLY A 47 16.04 -11.87 18.27
C GLY A 47 16.90 -10.80 17.60
N ILE A 48 17.18 -11.02 16.32
CA ILE A 48 18.14 -10.24 15.52
C ILE A 48 17.45 -9.48 14.39
N ALA A 49 18.03 -8.37 13.97
CA ALA A 49 17.47 -7.50 12.93
C ALA A 49 17.72 -8.01 11.50
N SER A 50 18.61 -8.99 11.32
CA SER A 50 19.02 -9.47 9.99
C SER A 50 19.57 -10.90 10.05
N VAL A 51 19.26 -11.72 9.05
CA VAL A 51 19.89 -13.04 8.83
C VAL A 51 20.97 -13.02 7.73
N SER A 52 21.27 -11.85 7.18
CA SER A 52 22.30 -11.70 6.15
C SER A 52 23.68 -12.15 6.68
N PRO A 53 24.40 -13.00 5.94
CA PRO A 53 25.76 -13.42 6.30
C PRO A 53 26.73 -12.25 6.47
N ASP A 54 26.54 -11.18 5.70
CA ASP A 54 27.36 -9.97 5.71
C ASP A 54 27.19 -9.12 6.99
N ARG A 55 26.25 -9.50 7.86
CA ARG A 55 26.00 -8.88 9.17
C ARG A 55 26.15 -9.91 10.27
N THR A 56 27.36 -10.45 10.44
CA THR A 56 27.68 -11.42 11.51
C THR A 56 28.73 -10.85 12.48
N PRO A 57 28.41 -10.69 13.79
CA PRO A 57 27.11 -10.94 14.40
C PRO A 57 26.07 -9.90 13.97
N SER A 58 24.82 -10.34 13.85
CA SER A 58 23.72 -9.45 13.49
C SER A 58 23.35 -8.57 14.69
N PRO A 59 23.06 -7.28 14.49
CA PRO A 59 22.61 -6.44 15.60
C PRO A 59 21.27 -6.98 16.14
N PRO A 60 21.03 -6.87 17.46
CA PRO A 60 19.74 -7.20 18.03
C PRO A 60 18.65 -6.35 17.39
N LEU A 61 17.46 -6.92 17.26
CA LEU A 61 16.30 -6.14 16.87
C LEU A 61 15.91 -5.20 18.02
N ALA A 62 15.77 -3.91 17.73
CA ALA A 62 15.47 -2.88 18.71
C ALA A 62 14.20 -2.09 18.30
N PRO A 63 13.54 -1.39 19.24
CA PRO A 63 12.38 -0.55 18.91
C PRO A 63 12.71 0.59 17.94
N THR A 64 13.99 0.99 17.88
CA THR A 64 14.53 2.03 16.99
C THR A 64 15.08 1.46 15.68
N SER A 65 14.98 0.15 15.45
CA SER A 65 15.41 -0.46 14.18
C SER A 65 14.54 0.03 13.03
N THR A 66 15.17 0.34 11.90
CA THR A 66 14.44 0.65 10.66
C THR A 66 13.76 -0.61 10.13
N LEU A 67 12.43 -0.58 10.06
CA LEU A 67 11.61 -1.66 9.55
C LEU A 67 10.95 -1.26 8.24
N TRP A 68 10.71 -2.25 7.37
CA TRP A 68 9.90 -2.05 6.18
C TRP A 68 8.42 -2.20 6.53
N PHE A 69 7.68 -1.09 6.52
CA PHE A 69 6.25 -1.06 6.91
C PHE A 69 5.32 -1.65 5.86
N ALA A 70 5.78 -1.84 4.62
CA ALA A 70 4.97 -2.31 3.49
C ALA A 70 3.59 -1.61 3.48
N SER A 71 2.50 -2.38 3.54
CA SER A 71 1.14 -1.85 3.48
C SER A 71 0.67 -1.12 4.74
N ALA A 72 1.39 -1.19 5.87
CA ALA A 72 1.08 -0.34 7.03
C ALA A 72 1.27 1.15 6.73
N THR A 73 2.04 1.49 5.70
CA THR A 73 2.17 2.86 5.15
C THR A 73 0.81 3.46 4.77
N LYS A 74 -0.18 2.64 4.41
CA LYS A 74 -1.52 3.11 4.01
C LYS A 74 -2.22 3.91 5.11
N LEU A 75 -1.97 3.58 6.38
CA LEU A 75 -2.51 4.34 7.51
C LEU A 75 -1.98 5.78 7.50
N LEU A 76 -0.67 5.95 7.31
CA LEU A 76 -0.02 7.27 7.28
C LEU A 76 -0.52 8.10 6.10
N THR A 77 -0.61 7.50 4.91
CA THR A 77 -1.14 8.18 3.72
C THR A 77 -2.61 8.56 3.89
N SER A 78 -3.41 7.71 4.53
CA SER A 78 -4.82 8.00 4.80
C SER A 78 -4.98 9.19 5.76
N ILE A 79 -4.15 9.25 6.81
CA ILE A 79 -4.11 10.41 7.73
C ILE A 79 -3.76 11.68 6.96
N ALA A 80 -2.72 11.65 6.12
CA ALA A 80 -2.32 12.81 5.33
C ALA A 80 -3.43 13.27 4.37
N ALA A 81 -4.13 12.34 3.73
CA ALA A 81 -5.25 12.65 2.86
C ALA A 81 -6.46 13.22 3.63
N LEU A 82 -6.75 12.71 4.83
CA LEU A 82 -7.82 13.25 5.68
C LEU A 82 -7.49 14.64 6.22
N GLN A 83 -6.22 14.97 6.45
CA GLN A 83 -5.80 16.33 6.81
C GLN A 83 -6.07 17.35 5.70
N LEU A 84 -6.02 16.95 4.41
CA LEU A 84 -6.49 17.81 3.32
C LEU A 84 -7.98 18.15 3.46
N VAL A 85 -8.78 17.17 3.89
CA VAL A 85 -10.23 17.34 4.10
C VAL A 85 -10.49 18.25 5.30
N GLU A 86 -9.82 18.02 6.43
CA GLU A 86 -9.92 18.88 7.63
C GLU A 86 -9.57 20.35 7.33
N ARG A 87 -8.62 20.57 6.42
CA ARG A 87 -8.17 21.91 6.00
C ARG A 87 -9.00 22.51 4.87
N ASN A 88 -10.08 21.85 4.45
CA ASN A 88 -10.92 22.25 3.32
C ASN A 88 -10.16 22.40 1.99
N LEU A 89 -9.02 21.71 1.83
CA LEU A 89 -8.26 21.68 0.57
C LEU A 89 -8.83 20.65 -0.41
N TRP A 90 -9.51 19.63 0.12
CA TRP A 90 -10.22 18.62 -0.65
C TRP A 90 -11.51 18.19 0.04
N SER A 91 -12.34 17.40 -0.64
CA SER A 91 -13.52 16.74 -0.06
C SER A 91 -13.51 15.25 -0.38
N LEU A 92 -13.99 14.43 0.55
CA LEU A 92 -14.07 12.98 0.39
C LEU A 92 -14.82 12.57 -0.90
N ASP A 93 -15.85 13.32 -1.27
CA ASP A 93 -16.73 12.99 -2.39
C ASP A 93 -16.41 13.81 -3.66
N ARG A 94 -15.36 14.63 -3.62
CA ARG A 94 -14.87 15.34 -4.81
C ARG A 94 -14.20 14.35 -5.78
N PRO A 95 -14.54 14.38 -7.08
CA PRO A 95 -13.85 13.60 -8.10
C PRO A 95 -12.35 13.85 -8.09
N VAL A 96 -11.55 12.78 -7.95
CA VAL A 96 -10.08 12.90 -7.93
C VAL A 96 -9.53 13.35 -9.28
N ALA A 97 -10.27 13.13 -10.36
CA ALA A 97 -9.92 13.56 -11.71
C ALA A 97 -9.76 15.09 -11.85
N ASP A 98 -10.38 15.88 -10.97
CA ASP A 98 -10.19 17.34 -10.93
C ASP A 98 -8.73 17.73 -10.67
N ALA A 99 -7.98 16.88 -9.95
CA ALA A 99 -6.55 17.07 -9.69
C ALA A 99 -5.69 16.05 -10.43
N LEU A 100 -6.18 14.83 -10.65
CA LEU A 100 -5.48 13.70 -11.26
C LEU A 100 -6.23 13.25 -12.52
N PRO A 101 -6.20 14.04 -13.62
CA PRO A 101 -7.02 13.81 -14.80
C PRO A 101 -6.83 12.43 -15.44
N GLU A 102 -5.66 11.82 -15.27
CA GLU A 102 -5.36 10.44 -15.67
C GLU A 102 -6.35 9.41 -15.09
N LEU A 103 -6.83 9.62 -13.87
CA LEU A 103 -7.82 8.73 -13.24
C LEU A 103 -9.21 8.87 -13.85
N GLY A 104 -9.50 10.00 -14.50
CA GLY A 104 -10.74 10.20 -15.25
C GLY A 104 -10.78 9.47 -16.59
N GLN A 105 -9.64 8.95 -17.06
CA GLN A 105 -9.51 8.26 -18.35
C GLN A 105 -9.53 6.73 -18.21
N LEU A 106 -9.44 6.21 -16.98
CA LEU A 106 -9.45 4.78 -16.74
C LEU A 106 -10.83 4.19 -17.07
N ARG A 107 -10.81 3.07 -17.80
CA ARG A 107 -12.01 2.31 -18.17
C ARG A 107 -12.02 0.98 -17.44
N GLU A 108 -13.21 0.43 -17.24
CA GLU A 108 -13.34 -0.94 -16.77
C GLU A 108 -12.91 -1.92 -17.86
N LEU A 109 -11.99 -2.82 -17.52
CA LEU A 109 -11.65 -4.01 -18.28
C LEU A 109 -12.72 -5.07 -18.03
N THR A 110 -13.55 -5.33 -19.03
CA THR A 110 -14.67 -6.27 -18.92
C THR A 110 -14.20 -7.68 -19.23
N LEU A 111 -13.69 -7.90 -20.45
CA LEU A 111 -13.38 -9.21 -21.03
C LEU A 111 -12.13 -9.17 -21.92
N PHE A 112 -11.76 -10.32 -22.46
CA PHE A 112 -10.79 -10.44 -23.56
C PHE A 112 -11.48 -11.08 -24.77
N ASN A 113 -11.12 -10.65 -25.99
CA ASN A 113 -11.62 -11.28 -27.21
C ASN A 113 -10.86 -12.59 -27.53
N ASN A 114 -11.26 -13.29 -28.58
CA ASN A 114 -10.63 -14.56 -29.01
C ASN A 114 -9.15 -14.41 -29.42
N ALA A 115 -8.69 -13.19 -29.71
CA ALA A 115 -7.29 -12.87 -30.00
C ALA A 115 -6.50 -12.48 -28.74
N GLY A 116 -7.10 -12.57 -27.55
CA GLY A 116 -6.47 -12.17 -26.29
C GLY A 116 -6.38 -10.66 -26.07
N GLN A 117 -7.09 -9.86 -26.86
CA GLN A 117 -7.10 -8.40 -26.72
C GLN A 117 -8.14 -7.96 -25.68
N ALA A 118 -7.78 -6.97 -24.87
CA ALA A 118 -8.63 -6.39 -23.85
C ALA A 118 -9.88 -5.72 -24.43
N ILE A 119 -11.04 -5.99 -23.83
CA ILE A 119 -12.32 -5.33 -24.10
C ILE A 119 -12.67 -4.47 -22.89
N TYR A 120 -13.09 -3.24 -23.15
CA TYR A 120 -13.43 -2.25 -22.13
C TYR A 120 -14.92 -1.90 -22.16
N ALA A 121 -15.48 -1.52 -21.01
CA ALA A 121 -16.82 -0.94 -20.96
C ALA A 121 -16.89 0.37 -21.76
N ASP A 122 -18.01 0.63 -22.43
CA ASP A 122 -18.22 1.85 -23.25
C ASP A 122 -18.27 3.10 -22.37
N GLY A 123 -17.19 3.89 -22.44
CA GLY A 123 -16.96 5.06 -21.59
C GLY A 123 -16.87 4.73 -20.09
N PRO A 124 -16.32 5.63 -19.25
CA PRO A 124 -16.72 5.60 -17.85
C PRO A 124 -18.25 5.84 -17.81
N PRO A 125 -19.04 5.09 -17.02
CA PRO A 125 -20.43 5.44 -16.79
C PRO A 125 -20.52 6.93 -16.44
N GLU A 126 -21.45 7.65 -17.03
CA GLU A 126 -21.67 9.07 -16.79
C GLU A 126 -22.02 9.25 -15.29
N GLY A 127 -21.00 9.44 -14.43
CA GLY A 127 -21.15 9.42 -12.96
C GLY A 127 -20.12 8.57 -12.20
N ALA A 128 -19.42 7.64 -12.84
CA ALA A 128 -18.40 6.76 -12.25
C ALA A 128 -17.07 7.49 -11.98
N ARG A 129 -17.14 8.56 -11.17
CA ARG A 129 -15.98 9.35 -10.80
C ARG A 129 -15.36 8.73 -9.56
N ILE A 130 -14.10 8.31 -9.67
CA ILE A 130 -13.30 7.95 -8.51
C ILE A 130 -13.26 9.17 -7.58
N THR A 131 -13.57 8.99 -6.31
CA THR A 131 -13.52 10.02 -5.28
C THR A 131 -12.42 9.70 -4.28
N LEU A 132 -12.04 10.67 -3.44
CA LEU A 132 -11.07 10.40 -2.37
C LEU A 132 -11.59 9.31 -1.43
N ARG A 133 -12.90 9.29 -1.15
CA ARG A 133 -13.55 8.22 -0.37
C ARG A 133 -13.28 6.87 -1.00
N HIS A 134 -13.54 6.72 -2.30
CA HIS A 134 -13.30 5.46 -3.02
C HIS A 134 -11.84 5.02 -2.93
N LEU A 135 -10.89 5.97 -2.99
CA LEU A 135 -9.48 5.66 -2.85
C LEU A 135 -9.15 5.12 -1.44
N LEU A 136 -9.62 5.83 -0.40
CA LEU A 136 -9.35 5.48 1.00
C LEU A 136 -10.03 4.18 1.44
N THR A 137 -11.13 3.80 0.79
CA THR A 137 -11.92 2.61 1.15
C THR A 137 -11.69 1.42 0.23
N HIS A 138 -10.72 1.48 -0.69
CA HIS A 138 -10.47 0.38 -1.64
C HIS A 138 -11.70 0.02 -2.48
N THR A 139 -12.51 1.03 -2.85
CA THR A 139 -13.72 0.88 -3.68
C THR A 139 -13.64 1.69 -4.96
N SER A 140 -12.46 2.07 -5.41
CA SER A 140 -12.22 2.82 -6.66
C SER A 140 -12.43 2.01 -7.94
N GLY A 141 -12.60 0.70 -7.83
CA GLY A 141 -12.61 -0.21 -8.97
C GLY A 141 -11.22 -0.66 -9.42
N MET A 142 -10.14 -0.17 -8.79
CA MET A 142 -8.77 -0.66 -9.01
C MET A 142 -8.52 -1.99 -8.28
N ALA A 143 -7.50 -2.71 -8.72
CA ALA A 143 -6.98 -3.89 -8.06
C ALA A 143 -5.45 -3.95 -8.22
N TYR A 144 -4.76 -4.65 -7.33
CA TYR A 144 -3.37 -5.00 -7.62
C TYR A 144 -3.34 -6.08 -8.70
N ASP A 145 -2.52 -5.87 -9.72
CA ASP A 145 -2.28 -6.81 -10.80
C ASP A 145 -1.88 -8.21 -10.31
N PHE A 146 -0.94 -8.30 -9.37
CA PHE A 146 -0.50 -9.56 -8.79
C PHE A 146 -1.56 -10.29 -7.95
N LEU A 147 -2.71 -9.66 -7.66
CA LEU A 147 -3.86 -10.28 -6.99
C LEU A 147 -5.06 -10.49 -7.91
N ASN A 148 -5.03 -9.94 -9.13
CA ASN A 148 -6.16 -9.97 -10.04
C ASN A 148 -5.79 -10.63 -11.39
N PRO A 149 -6.27 -11.85 -11.66
CA PRO A 149 -5.95 -12.57 -12.89
C PRO A 149 -6.27 -11.81 -14.18
N LYS A 150 -7.32 -10.97 -14.17
CA LYS A 150 -7.73 -10.16 -15.32
C LYS A 150 -6.66 -9.12 -15.65
N LEU A 151 -6.11 -8.46 -14.63
CA LEU A 151 -5.01 -7.50 -14.80
C LEU A 151 -3.68 -8.19 -15.12
N MET A 152 -3.40 -9.37 -14.56
CA MET A 152 -2.21 -10.14 -14.97
C MET A 152 -2.24 -10.48 -16.46
N GLN A 153 -3.40 -10.89 -16.99
CA GLN A 153 -3.56 -11.16 -18.42
C GLN A 153 -3.43 -9.87 -19.24
N TRP A 154 -4.01 -8.78 -18.76
CA TRP A 154 -3.92 -7.47 -19.39
C TRP A 154 -2.46 -7.02 -19.53
N TRP A 155 -1.69 -7.07 -18.44
CA TRP A 155 -0.28 -6.67 -18.44
C TRP A 155 0.57 -7.48 -19.40
N LYS A 156 0.35 -8.80 -19.47
CA LYS A 156 1.05 -9.67 -20.43
C LYS A 156 0.79 -9.27 -21.87
N ALA A 157 -0.47 -8.97 -22.21
CA ALA A 157 -0.86 -8.56 -23.56
C ALA A 157 -0.33 -7.16 -23.89
N HIS A 158 -0.45 -6.22 -22.95
CA HIS A 158 -0.05 -4.83 -23.13
C HIS A 158 1.47 -4.67 -23.25
N SER A 159 2.23 -5.30 -22.34
CA SER A 159 3.71 -5.28 -22.36
C SER A 159 4.27 -5.87 -23.64
N ALA A 160 3.68 -6.97 -24.13
CA ALA A 160 4.08 -7.57 -25.40
C ALA A 160 3.82 -6.66 -26.61
N ALA A 161 2.70 -5.91 -26.59
CA ALA A 161 2.36 -4.98 -27.67
C ALA A 161 3.23 -3.72 -27.67
N GLU A 162 3.64 -3.23 -26.50
CA GLU A 162 4.49 -2.04 -26.35
C GLU A 162 6.00 -2.34 -26.35
N GLY A 163 6.39 -3.62 -26.39
CA GLY A 163 7.78 -4.04 -26.31
C GLY A 163 8.44 -3.73 -24.96
N ARG A 164 7.65 -3.69 -23.88
CA ARG A 164 8.08 -3.32 -22.53
C ARG A 164 8.22 -4.54 -21.62
N ASP A 165 9.06 -4.43 -20.59
CA ASP A 165 9.19 -5.44 -19.54
C ASP A 165 8.24 -5.09 -18.38
N MET A 166 7.32 -6.01 -18.08
CA MET A 166 6.38 -5.93 -16.93
C MET A 166 7.08 -5.58 -15.60
N ARG A 167 8.36 -5.95 -15.43
CA ARG A 167 9.10 -5.68 -14.18
C ARG A 167 9.63 -4.26 -14.08
N ALA A 168 9.81 -3.55 -15.18
CA ALA A 168 10.31 -2.17 -15.19
C ALA A 168 9.24 -1.18 -14.71
N GLU A 169 7.96 -1.47 -14.95
CA GLU A 169 6.82 -0.61 -14.59
C GLU A 169 6.59 -0.54 -13.08
N ALA A 170 6.94 -1.60 -12.33
CA ALA A 170 6.94 -1.59 -10.88
C ALA A 170 7.99 -0.64 -10.25
N ALA A 171 8.98 -0.19 -11.03
CA ALA A 171 10.02 0.75 -10.61
C ALA A 171 9.80 2.19 -11.13
N GLY A 172 8.73 2.41 -11.91
CA GLY A 172 8.38 3.71 -12.49
C GLY A 172 7.58 4.60 -11.56
N THR A 173 6.88 5.56 -12.16
CA THR A 173 5.88 6.42 -11.51
C THR A 173 4.64 5.63 -11.10
N ILE A 174 3.81 6.20 -10.21
CA ILE A 174 2.49 5.62 -9.86
C ILE A 174 1.63 5.40 -11.11
N LEU A 175 1.73 6.28 -12.11
CA LEU A 175 1.00 6.11 -13.37
C LEU A 175 1.51 4.91 -14.18
N GLU A 176 2.82 4.68 -14.23
CA GLU A 176 3.39 3.55 -14.96
C GLU A 176 3.06 2.21 -14.28
N GLY A 177 3.13 2.15 -12.95
CA GLY A 177 2.82 0.92 -12.22
C GLY A 177 1.32 0.65 -12.03
N TYR A 178 0.51 1.69 -11.90
CA TYR A 178 -0.90 1.60 -11.45
C TYR A 178 -1.88 2.40 -12.33
N GLY A 179 -1.48 2.79 -13.54
CA GLY A 179 -2.34 3.38 -14.57
C GLY A 179 -3.10 2.34 -15.41
N HIS A 180 -3.09 1.08 -15.00
CA HIS A 180 -3.84 0.02 -15.66
C HIS A 180 -5.37 0.24 -15.50
N PRO A 181 -6.19 -0.44 -16.33
CA PRO A 181 -7.65 -0.32 -16.28
C PRO A 181 -8.27 -0.66 -14.92
N LEU A 182 -9.50 -0.20 -14.70
CA LEU A 182 -10.33 -0.65 -13.59
C LEU A 182 -10.79 -2.09 -13.83
N VAL A 183 -11.05 -2.84 -12.76
CA VAL A 183 -11.62 -4.20 -12.86
C VAL A 183 -13.12 -4.24 -12.62
N ARG A 184 -13.69 -3.13 -12.14
CA ARG A 184 -15.11 -2.86 -11.96
C ARG A 184 -15.38 -1.36 -11.88
N GLU A 185 -16.64 -0.96 -11.97
CA GLU A 185 -17.10 0.41 -11.72
C GLU A 185 -16.79 0.89 -10.29
N PRO A 186 -16.30 2.15 -10.10
CA PRO A 186 -16.09 2.75 -8.78
C PRO A 186 -17.35 2.71 -7.90
N GLY A 187 -17.18 2.37 -6.62
CA GLY A 187 -18.25 2.31 -5.63
C GLY A 187 -19.07 1.03 -5.61
N THR A 188 -18.93 0.16 -6.63
CA THR A 188 -19.75 -1.06 -6.76
C THR A 188 -19.19 -2.28 -6.01
N GLY A 189 -17.98 -2.20 -5.48
CA GLY A 189 -17.37 -3.30 -4.73
C GLY A 189 -16.04 -2.92 -4.09
N TRP A 190 -15.57 -3.79 -3.20
CA TRP A 190 -14.29 -3.67 -2.52
C TRP A 190 -13.24 -4.56 -3.16
N GLU A 191 -12.04 -4.03 -3.40
CA GLU A 191 -10.87 -4.84 -3.76
C GLU A 191 -9.57 -4.16 -3.32
N TYR A 192 -8.65 -4.97 -2.76
CA TYR A 192 -7.36 -4.46 -2.34
C TYR A 192 -6.51 -4.00 -3.54
N SER A 193 -5.98 -2.79 -3.46
CA SER A 193 -5.61 -2.02 -4.67
C SER A 193 -4.54 -0.96 -4.40
N PRO A 194 -3.92 -0.38 -5.45
CA PRO A 194 -3.06 0.80 -5.35
C PRO A 194 -3.79 2.13 -5.10
N SER A 195 -5.07 2.10 -4.74
CA SER A 195 -5.87 3.30 -4.47
C SER A 195 -5.24 4.27 -3.46
N ILE A 196 -4.56 3.75 -2.44
CA ILE A 196 -3.90 4.59 -1.43
C ILE A 196 -2.64 5.26 -1.98
N ASP A 197 -1.95 4.63 -2.94
CA ASP A 197 -0.82 5.22 -3.64
C ASP A 197 -1.29 6.46 -4.44
N TRP A 198 -2.45 6.37 -5.11
CA TRP A 198 -3.11 7.51 -5.76
C TRP A 198 -3.58 8.60 -4.78
N ALA A 199 -4.05 8.23 -3.59
CA ALA A 199 -4.35 9.21 -2.55
C ALA A 199 -3.08 9.96 -2.10
N GLY A 200 -1.94 9.26 -2.04
CA GLY A 200 -0.62 9.87 -1.80
C GLY A 200 -0.21 10.84 -2.91
N THR A 201 -0.45 10.50 -4.18
CA THR A 201 -0.24 11.40 -5.33
C THR A 201 -1.09 12.68 -5.20
N LEU A 202 -2.36 12.55 -4.80
CA LEU A 202 -3.22 13.70 -4.55
C LEU A 202 -2.67 14.60 -3.44
N VAL A 203 -2.23 14.01 -2.32
CA VAL A 203 -1.61 14.74 -1.19
C VAL A 203 -0.39 15.54 -1.66
N ALA A 204 0.52 14.89 -2.37
CA ALA A 204 1.72 15.55 -2.87
C ALA A 204 1.39 16.69 -3.82
N LYS A 205 0.50 16.45 -4.79
CA LYS A 205 0.07 17.44 -5.78
C LYS A 205 -0.53 18.70 -5.15
N LEU A 206 -1.36 18.55 -4.11
CA LEU A 206 -1.99 19.69 -3.43
C LEU A 206 -1.05 20.42 -2.47
N HIS A 207 0.02 19.78 -2.01
CA HIS A 207 1.06 20.41 -1.20
C HIS A 207 2.20 21.03 -2.02
N GLY A 208 2.21 20.84 -3.34
CA GLY A 208 3.29 21.34 -4.22
C GLY A 208 4.56 20.50 -4.15
N ASP A 209 4.47 19.30 -3.59
CA ASP A 209 5.56 18.33 -3.50
C ASP A 209 5.41 17.26 -4.60
N GLU A 210 6.53 16.65 -5.00
CA GLU A 210 6.50 15.43 -5.82
C GLU A 210 5.86 14.27 -5.03
N PRO A 211 5.13 13.34 -5.68
CA PRO A 211 4.57 12.15 -5.04
C PRO A 211 5.60 11.43 -4.17
N VAL A 212 5.20 11.02 -2.97
CA VAL A 212 6.06 10.24 -2.06
C VAL A 212 6.29 8.87 -2.69
N THR A 213 7.37 8.72 -3.45
CA THR A 213 7.84 7.41 -3.91
C THR A 213 8.40 6.62 -2.74
N SER A 214 8.36 5.28 -2.85
CA SER A 214 8.96 4.41 -1.84
C SER A 214 10.42 4.82 -1.60
N GLY A 215 10.78 5.06 -0.33
CA GLY A 215 12.14 5.42 0.07
C GLY A 215 12.46 6.91 0.21
N ARG A 216 11.55 7.85 -0.10
CA ARG A 216 11.74 9.26 0.29
C ARG A 216 11.30 9.52 1.73
N ARG A 217 12.08 10.32 2.46
CA ARG A 217 11.71 10.80 3.80
C ARG A 217 10.54 11.77 3.69
N PHE A 218 9.47 11.49 4.41
CA PHE A 218 8.40 12.44 4.65
C PHE A 218 8.96 13.56 5.56
N ASN A 219 9.01 14.81 5.08
CA ASN A 219 9.67 15.90 5.79
C ASN A 219 8.81 16.56 6.88
N GLY A 220 7.65 15.98 7.21
CA GLY A 220 6.85 16.36 8.39
C GLY A 220 6.31 17.79 8.39
N LYS A 221 6.45 18.54 7.28
CA LYS A 221 5.84 19.85 7.13
C LYS A 221 4.41 19.67 6.67
N PHE A 222 3.52 19.60 7.66
CA PHE A 222 2.12 19.90 7.50
C PHE A 222 1.89 21.40 7.63
#